data_AF-A0A510PJX9-F1
#
_entry.id   AF-A0A510PJX9-F1
#
_cell.length_a   1.000
_cell.length_b   1.000
_cell.length_c   1.000
_cell.angle_alpha   90.00
_cell.angle_beta   90.00
_cell.angle_gamma   90.00
#
_symmetry.space_group_name_H-M   'P 1'
#
loop_
_entity.id
_entity.type
_entity.pdbx_description
1 polymer ?
#
loop_
_entity_poly.entity_id
_entity_poly.type
_entity_poly.pdbx_seq_one_letter_code
_entity_poly.pdbx_strand_id
1 'polypeptide(L)'
;MSQIQRPETVAQQIYQAMPDLPKENNYTRRDTGAIDPNNTLISRFLRYHQDTKKRFTLIRFDWQLTLGDYLGVNEKISEENYPGQATLTVNPMAADIKAINSLNRRQRQQLVTLLVEIYNPAILPQETPNPSPSPSPSPRRPSLSKPGDADLLKF
;
A
#
# COMPACT_ATOMS: atom_id res chain seq x y z
N MET A 1 -13.08 -6.35 -12.21
CA MET A 1 -11.86 -6.37 -13.05
C MET A 1 -10.87 -5.38 -12.45
N SER A 2 -9.71 -5.84 -11.97
CA SER A 2 -8.67 -4.93 -11.51
C SER A 2 -8.03 -4.25 -12.72
N GLN A 3 -8.23 -2.94 -12.88
CA GLN A 3 -7.60 -2.19 -13.95
C GLN A 3 -6.08 -2.19 -13.74
N ILE A 4 -5.31 -2.61 -14.75
CA ILE A 4 -3.85 -2.57 -14.70
C ILE A 4 -3.42 -1.10 -14.80
N GLN A 5 -3.28 -0.43 -13.66
CA GLN A 5 -2.80 0.94 -13.59
C GLN A 5 -1.28 0.96 -13.65
N ARG A 6 -0.74 1.85 -14.48
CA ARG A 6 0.72 2.04 -14.59
C ARG A 6 1.27 2.61 -13.27
N PRO A 7 2.42 2.11 -12.78
CA PRO A 7 3.06 2.62 -11.57
C PRO A 7 3.25 4.14 -11.55
N GLU A 8 3.56 4.75 -12.70
CA GLU A 8 3.78 6.19 -12.83
C GLU A 8 2.49 6.98 -12.58
N THR A 9 1.37 6.49 -13.09
CA THR A 9 0.05 7.13 -12.93
C THR A 9 -0.39 7.09 -11.47
N VAL A 10 -0.20 5.97 -10.78
CA VAL A 10 -0.54 5.83 -9.36
C VAL A 10 0.41 6.66 -8.50
N ALA A 11 1.70 6.70 -8.83
CA ALA A 11 2.66 7.55 -8.15
C ALA A 11 2.26 9.04 -8.20
N GLN A 12 1.80 9.53 -9.35
CA GLN A 12 1.32 10.91 -9.49
C GLN A 12 0.15 11.21 -8.54
N GLN A 13 -0.84 10.32 -8.44
CA GLN A 13 -1.96 10.47 -7.50
C GLN A 13 -1.47 10.52 -6.04
N ILE A 14 -0.51 9.66 -5.68
CA ILE A 14 0.06 9.65 -4.34
C ILE A 14 0.81 10.95 -4.03
N TYR A 15 1.62 11.48 -4.95
CA TYR A 15 2.29 12.77 -4.74
C TYR A 15 1.31 13.95 -4.68
N GLN A 16 0.16 13.88 -5.35
CA GLN A 16 -0.90 14.88 -5.19
C GLN A 16 -1.50 14.85 -3.79
N ALA A 17 -1.73 13.65 -3.23
CA ALA A 17 -2.28 13.48 -1.89
C ALA A 17 -1.24 13.65 -0.76
N MET A 18 0.04 13.44 -1.05
CA MET A 18 1.17 13.54 -0.12
C MET A 18 2.31 14.35 -0.76
N PRO A 19 2.17 15.68 -0.88
CA PRO A 19 3.12 16.54 -1.60
C PRO A 19 4.51 16.59 -0.96
N ASP A 20 4.61 16.31 0.34
CA ASP A 20 5.87 16.32 1.08
C ASP A 20 6.69 15.03 0.91
N LEU A 21 6.18 14.03 0.16
CA LEU A 21 6.94 12.82 -0.11
C LEU A 21 8.15 13.13 -1.02
N PRO A 22 9.35 12.63 -0.66
CA PRO A 22 10.52 12.79 -1.51
C PRO A 22 10.30 12.07 -2.85
N LYS A 23 10.58 12.76 -3.96
CA LYS A 23 10.37 12.21 -5.30
C LYS A 23 11.49 11.28 -5.77
N GLU A 24 12.72 11.50 -5.32
CA GLU A 24 13.92 10.75 -5.74
C GLU A 24 13.93 10.48 -7.27
N ASN A 25 13.79 11.53 -8.09
CA ASN A 25 13.60 11.41 -9.54
C ASN A 25 14.67 12.12 -10.38
N ASN A 26 15.86 12.30 -9.80
CA ASN A 26 17.01 12.93 -10.46
C ASN A 26 17.94 11.91 -11.13
N TYR A 27 17.42 10.74 -11.51
CA TYR A 27 18.22 9.65 -12.08
C TYR A 27 18.26 9.72 -13.60
N THR A 28 19.46 9.58 -14.14
CA THR A 28 19.72 9.54 -15.59
C THR A 28 19.49 8.13 -16.13
N ARG A 29 18.70 8.00 -17.20
CA ARG A 29 18.52 6.72 -17.90
C ARG A 29 19.75 6.38 -18.75
N ARG A 30 20.08 5.10 -18.84
CA ARG A 30 21.24 4.62 -19.62
C ARG A 30 21.04 4.74 -21.14
N ASP A 31 19.82 4.57 -21.62
CA ASP A 31 19.50 4.55 -23.05
C ASP A 31 19.41 5.96 -23.65
N THR A 32 18.85 6.93 -22.91
CA THR A 32 18.68 8.30 -23.40
C THR A 32 19.74 9.28 -22.89
N GLY A 33 20.45 8.94 -21.81
CA GLY A 33 21.37 9.87 -21.14
C GLY A 33 20.67 11.07 -20.48
N ALA A 34 19.33 11.06 -20.39
CA ALA A 34 18.53 12.13 -19.79
C ALA A 34 17.88 11.69 -18.47
N ILE A 35 17.54 12.66 -17.63
CA ILE A 35 16.77 12.44 -16.40
C ILE A 35 15.36 11.95 -16.76
N ASP A 36 14.87 10.93 -16.06
CA ASP A 36 13.49 10.45 -16.18
C ASP A 36 12.61 11.00 -15.06
N PRO A 37 11.78 12.03 -15.32
CA PRO A 37 10.95 12.64 -14.29
C PRO A 37 9.87 11.71 -13.73
N ASN A 38 9.50 10.64 -14.46
CA ASN A 38 8.50 9.66 -14.06
C ASN A 38 9.08 8.49 -13.24
N ASN A 39 10.42 8.34 -13.24
CA ASN A 39 11.12 7.37 -12.41
C ASN A 39 11.34 7.95 -11.02
N THR A 40 10.29 7.88 -10.20
CA THR A 40 10.21 8.43 -8.85
C THR A 40 10.31 7.34 -7.80
N LEU A 41 10.50 7.71 -6.54
CA LEU A 41 10.47 6.82 -5.38
C LEU A 41 9.22 5.93 -5.40
N ILE A 42 8.03 6.52 -5.49
CA ILE A 42 6.77 5.79 -5.44
C ILE A 42 6.56 4.91 -6.68
N SER A 43 6.97 5.33 -7.88
CA SER A 43 6.85 4.46 -9.05
C SER A 43 7.79 3.25 -8.97
N ARG A 44 8.99 3.39 -8.41
CA ARG A 44 9.88 2.26 -8.10
C ARG A 44 9.36 1.39 -6.96
N PHE A 45 8.78 1.97 -5.91
CA PHE A 45 8.13 1.23 -4.83
C PHE A 45 6.99 0.33 -5.34
N LEU A 46 6.15 0.86 -6.23
CA LEU A 46 5.07 0.13 -6.89
C LEU A 46 5.60 -1.01 -7.77
N ARG A 47 6.60 -0.73 -8.62
CA ARG A 47 7.27 -1.76 -9.44
C ARG A 47 7.91 -2.84 -8.58
N TYR A 48 8.53 -2.47 -7.46
CA TYR A 48 9.10 -3.43 -6.53
C TYR A 48 8.02 -4.37 -5.96
N HIS A 49 6.88 -3.81 -5.55
CA HIS A 49 5.75 -4.61 -5.06
C HIS A 49 5.18 -5.55 -6.14
N GLN A 50 4.89 -5.01 -7.32
CA GLN A 50 4.15 -5.70 -8.39
C GLN A 50 5.04 -6.62 -9.21
N ASP A 51 6.22 -6.13 -9.62
CA ASP A 51 7.06 -6.81 -10.61
C ASP A 51 8.15 -7.64 -9.92
N THR A 52 8.81 -7.11 -8.90
CA THR A 52 9.90 -7.79 -8.18
C THR A 52 9.36 -8.80 -7.17
N LYS A 53 8.42 -8.40 -6.32
CA LYS A 53 7.85 -9.26 -5.25
C LYS A 53 6.58 -10.00 -5.66
N LYS A 54 5.95 -9.63 -6.78
CA LYS A 54 4.72 -10.27 -7.27
C LYS A 54 3.59 -10.27 -6.24
N ARG A 55 3.51 -9.23 -5.39
CA ARG A 55 2.50 -9.10 -4.35
C ARG A 55 1.19 -8.54 -4.89
N PHE A 56 0.09 -8.84 -4.21
CA PHE A 56 -1.25 -8.43 -4.64
C PHE A 56 -1.57 -7.01 -4.18
N THR A 57 -1.95 -6.18 -5.15
CA THR A 57 -2.29 -4.77 -4.88
C THR A 57 -3.60 -4.58 -4.11
N LEU A 58 -4.48 -5.58 -4.11
CA LEU A 58 -5.78 -5.54 -3.43
C LEU A 58 -5.69 -5.81 -1.92
N ILE A 59 -4.56 -6.34 -1.45
CA ILE A 59 -4.39 -6.81 -0.07
C ILE A 59 -3.60 -5.76 0.71
N ARG A 60 -4.21 -5.17 1.75
CA ARG A 60 -3.53 -4.20 2.62
C ARG A 60 -2.25 -4.75 3.23
N PHE A 61 -2.28 -6.01 3.67
CA PHE A 61 -1.15 -6.67 4.30
C PHE A 61 0.07 -6.77 3.36
N ASP A 62 -0.14 -7.01 2.07
CA ASP A 62 0.93 -7.07 1.09
C ASP A 62 1.68 -5.74 0.93
N TRP A 63 0.96 -4.61 1.03
CA TRP A 63 1.59 -3.28 1.08
C TRP A 63 2.40 -3.06 2.36
N GLN A 64 1.91 -3.58 3.49
CA GLN A 64 2.61 -3.51 4.77
C GLN A 64 3.89 -4.35 4.75
N LEU A 65 3.87 -5.53 4.12
CA LEU A 65 5.06 -6.35 3.88
C LEU A 65 6.08 -5.59 3.02
N THR A 66 5.63 -4.90 1.96
CA THR A 66 6.54 -4.08 1.14
C THR A 66 7.18 -2.96 1.95
N LEU A 67 6.41 -2.26 2.78
CA LEU A 67 7.00 -1.30 3.72
C LEU A 67 7.99 -1.98 4.68
N GLY A 68 7.68 -3.18 5.18
CA GLY A 68 8.57 -3.98 6.02
C GLY A 68 9.92 -4.25 5.37
N ASP A 69 9.95 -4.52 4.05
CA ASP A 69 11.19 -4.72 3.30
C ASP A 69 12.06 -3.45 3.30
N TYR A 70 11.47 -2.28 3.01
CA TYR A 70 12.20 -1.00 3.00
C TYR A 70 12.67 -0.59 4.40
N LEU A 71 11.93 -0.97 5.43
CA LEU A 71 12.30 -0.74 6.83
C LEU A 71 13.30 -1.76 7.38
N GLY A 72 13.65 -2.79 6.60
CA GLY A 72 14.59 -3.84 7.00
C GLY A 72 14.06 -4.81 8.07
N VAL A 73 12.73 -4.92 8.20
CA VAL A 73 12.07 -5.77 9.22
C VAL A 73 11.29 -6.95 8.64
N ASN A 74 11.31 -7.14 7.32
CA ASN A 74 10.69 -8.29 6.64
C ASN A 74 11.73 -9.04 5.78
N GLU A 75 11.92 -8.65 4.51
CA GLU A 75 12.89 -9.28 3.62
C GLU A 75 13.98 -8.28 3.20
N LYS A 76 15.21 -8.78 2.99
CA LYS A 76 16.30 -7.96 2.43
C LYS A 76 15.99 -7.64 0.96
N ILE A 77 16.13 -6.37 0.61
CA ILE A 77 16.04 -5.92 -0.79
C ILE A 77 17.33 -6.29 -1.52
N SER A 78 17.20 -6.97 -2.67
CA SER A 78 18.33 -7.30 -3.55
C SER A 78 18.61 -6.14 -4.50
N GLU A 79 19.86 -5.69 -4.55
CA GLU A 79 20.31 -4.65 -5.48
C GLU A 79 20.14 -5.07 -6.93
N GLU A 80 20.45 -6.33 -7.25
CA GLU A 80 20.48 -6.88 -8.60
C GLU A 80 19.12 -6.78 -9.30
N ASN A 81 18.04 -6.96 -8.53
CA ASN A 81 16.67 -7.01 -9.04
C ASN A 81 15.86 -5.75 -8.69
N TYR A 82 16.52 -4.70 -8.19
CA TYR A 82 15.83 -3.48 -7.76
C TYR A 82 15.32 -2.68 -8.97
N PRO A 83 14.09 -2.13 -8.93
CA PRO A 83 13.58 -1.28 -10.00
C PRO A 83 14.51 -0.11 -10.31
N GLY A 84 14.93 -0.01 -11.57
CA GLY A 84 15.90 0.99 -12.00
C GLY A 84 17.34 0.48 -12.10
N GLN A 85 17.69 -0.65 -11.49
CA GLN A 85 19.05 -1.21 -11.56
C GLN A 85 19.51 -1.38 -13.01
N ALA A 86 18.64 -1.89 -13.90
CA ALA A 86 18.97 -2.19 -15.29
C ALA A 86 18.82 -0.98 -16.23
N THR A 87 18.03 0.03 -15.86
CA THR A 87 17.65 1.14 -16.75
C THR A 87 18.27 2.49 -16.38
N LEU A 88 18.69 2.69 -15.14
CA LEU A 88 19.28 3.93 -14.62
C LEU A 88 20.79 3.78 -14.45
N THR A 89 21.52 4.86 -14.70
CA THR A 89 22.99 4.90 -14.57
C THR A 89 23.46 4.52 -13.17
N VAL A 90 22.72 4.92 -12.13
CA VAL A 90 22.97 4.60 -10.71
C VAL A 90 21.79 3.79 -10.17
N ASN A 91 22.07 2.76 -9.36
CA ASN A 91 21.02 2.01 -8.69
C ASN A 91 20.36 2.87 -7.58
N PRO A 92 19.06 3.16 -7.66
CA PRO A 92 18.38 4.04 -6.70
C PRO A 92 18.12 3.40 -5.33
N MET A 93 18.32 2.08 -5.17
CA MET A 93 17.91 1.31 -3.99
C MET A 93 18.28 1.96 -2.64
N ALA A 94 19.55 2.32 -2.45
CA ALA A 94 20.01 2.82 -1.16
C ALA A 94 19.35 4.17 -0.79
N ALA A 95 19.17 5.06 -1.77
CA ALA A 95 18.50 6.34 -1.57
C ALA A 95 17.01 6.14 -1.28
N ASP A 96 16.35 5.23 -1.98
CA ASP A 96 14.94 4.93 -1.79
C ASP A 96 14.66 4.31 -0.41
N ILE A 97 15.50 3.37 0.02
CA ILE A 97 15.46 2.80 1.37
C ILE A 97 15.57 3.91 2.41
N LYS A 98 16.54 4.82 2.25
CA LYS A 98 16.71 5.96 3.16
C LYS A 98 15.48 6.88 3.16
N ALA A 99 14.93 7.18 2.00
CA ALA A 99 13.75 8.03 1.85
C ALA A 99 12.52 7.43 2.53
N ILE A 100 12.23 6.14 2.33
CA ILE A 100 11.11 5.45 3.01
C ILE A 100 11.36 5.34 4.52
N ASN A 101 12.60 5.08 4.96
CA ASN A 101 12.95 5.05 6.38
C ASN A 101 12.74 6.41 7.06
N SER A 102 12.93 7.52 6.34
CA SER A 102 12.71 8.87 6.88
C SER A 102 11.24 9.21 7.15
N LEU A 103 10.30 8.47 6.53
CA LEU A 103 8.88 8.69 6.75
C LEU A 103 8.50 8.36 8.19
N ASN A 104 7.70 9.21 8.82
CA ASN A 104 7.16 8.92 10.14
C ASN A 104 5.99 7.90 10.07
N ARG A 105 5.57 7.40 11.23
CA ARG A 105 4.48 6.39 11.32
C ARG A 105 3.19 6.84 10.63
N ARG A 106 2.81 8.11 10.75
CA ARG A 106 1.59 8.66 10.12
C ARG A 106 1.72 8.67 8.60
N GLN A 107 2.85 9.12 8.06
CA GLN A 107 3.10 9.12 6.61
C GLN A 107 3.08 7.70 6.03
N ARG A 108 3.70 6.73 6.71
CA ARG A 108 3.68 5.32 6.30
C ARG A 108 2.26 4.76 6.26
N GLN A 109 1.46 5.05 7.31
CA GLN A 109 0.06 4.62 7.36
C GLN A 109 -0.78 5.25 6.25
N GLN A 110 -0.58 6.55 6.00
CA GLN A 110 -1.27 7.29 4.93
C GLN A 110 -0.93 6.72 3.56
N LEU A 111 0.35 6.43 3.29
CA LEU A 111 0.79 5.79 2.04
C LEU A 111 0.09 4.45 1.80
N VAL A 112 0.05 3.56 2.80
CA VAL A 112 -0.65 2.27 2.69
C VAL A 112 -2.14 2.46 2.43
N THR A 113 -2.77 3.41 3.14
CA THR A 113 -4.20 3.69 2.95
C THR A 113 -4.48 4.15 1.52
N LEU A 114 -3.73 5.14 1.00
CA LEU A 114 -3.90 5.61 -0.37
C LEU A 114 -3.69 4.49 -1.40
N LEU A 115 -2.69 3.64 -1.21
CA LEU A 115 -2.45 2.48 -2.09
C LEU A 115 -3.66 1.54 -2.13
N VAL A 116 -4.24 1.23 -0.96
CA VAL A 116 -5.43 0.37 -0.88
C VAL A 116 -6.65 1.04 -1.52
N GLU A 117 -6.87 2.34 -1.28
CA GLU A 117 -8.01 3.07 -1.84
C GLU A 117 -7.95 3.16 -3.37
N ILE A 118 -6.75 3.40 -3.93
CA ILE A 118 -6.54 3.49 -5.37
C ILE A 118 -6.79 2.14 -6.06
N TYR A 119 -6.23 1.05 -5.51
CA TYR A 119 -6.35 -0.28 -6.13
C TYR A 119 -7.64 -1.02 -5.77
N ASN A 120 -8.28 -0.66 -4.66
CA ASN A 120 -9.50 -1.29 -4.19
C ASN A 120 -10.54 -0.25 -3.70
N PRO A 121 -11.09 0.56 -4.62
CA PRO A 121 -12.05 1.61 -4.28
C PRO A 121 -13.36 1.05 -3.71
N ALA A 122 -13.66 -0.24 -3.91
CA ALA A 122 -14.86 -0.89 -3.37
C ALA A 122 -14.83 -1.08 -1.85
N ILE A 123 -13.67 -0.94 -1.19
CA ILE A 123 -13.56 -0.97 0.28
C ILE A 123 -13.84 0.41 0.90
N LEU A 124 -13.85 1.48 0.10
CA LEU A 124 -14.29 2.78 0.61
C LEU A 124 -15.74 2.63 1.11
N PRO A 125 -16.08 3.18 2.29
CA PRO A 125 -17.47 3.19 2.74
C PRO A 125 -18.31 3.78 1.61
N GLN A 126 -19.18 2.98 1.00
CA GLN A 126 -20.24 3.54 0.17
C GLN A 126 -21.03 4.47 1.10
N GLU A 127 -21.15 5.74 0.74
CA GLU A 127 -22.20 6.59 1.28
C GLU A 127 -23.52 5.87 1.00
N THR A 128 -24.03 5.15 2.00
CA THR A 128 -25.36 4.58 1.92
C THR A 128 -26.33 5.76 1.84
N PRO A 129 -27.31 5.76 0.92
CA PRO A 129 -28.38 6.74 0.99
C PRO A 129 -29.01 6.65 2.36
N ASN A 130 -28.98 7.77 3.08
CA ASN A 130 -29.37 7.95 4.46
C ASN A 130 -30.71 7.21 4.75
N PRO A 131 -30.75 6.16 5.59
CA PRO A 131 -32.01 5.54 5.94
C PRO A 131 -32.81 6.52 6.82
N SER A 132 -34.05 6.80 6.42
CA SER A 132 -35.03 7.52 7.22
C SER A 132 -35.10 6.93 8.64
N PRO A 133 -35.22 7.73 9.72
CA PRO A 133 -35.05 7.24 11.08
C PRO A 133 -36.18 6.29 11.46
N SER A 134 -35.84 5.02 11.66
CA SER A 134 -36.69 4.01 12.30
C SER A 134 -36.25 3.84 13.77
N PRO A 135 -37.18 3.60 14.72
CA PRO A 135 -36.89 3.72 16.15
C PRO A 135 -35.90 2.65 16.64
N SER A 136 -34.91 3.10 17.43
CA SER A 136 -33.80 2.29 17.95
C SER A 136 -34.26 1.23 18.97
N PRO A 137 -33.88 -0.05 18.83
CA PRO A 137 -34.04 -1.03 19.91
C PRO A 137 -32.91 -0.87 20.93
N SER A 138 -33.26 -0.85 22.22
CA SER A 138 -32.33 -0.76 23.36
C SER A 138 -31.32 -1.93 23.39
N PRO A 139 -30.09 -1.73 23.91
CA PRO A 139 -29.07 -2.76 23.93
C PRO A 139 -29.45 -3.90 24.90
N ARG A 140 -29.73 -5.09 24.35
CA ARG A 140 -29.88 -6.33 25.14
C ARG A 140 -28.51 -6.81 25.59
N ARG A 141 -28.29 -6.89 26.90
CA ARG A 141 -27.14 -7.58 27.49
C ARG A 141 -27.18 -9.07 27.10
N PRO A 142 -26.03 -9.71 26.84
CA PRO A 142 -26.00 -11.16 26.61
C PRO A 142 -26.49 -11.89 27.86
N SER A 143 -27.48 -12.76 27.70
CA SER A 143 -28.01 -13.57 28.78
C SER A 143 -27.08 -14.75 29.07
N LEU A 144 -26.91 -15.07 30.35
CA LEU A 144 -26.23 -16.30 30.79
C LEU A 144 -26.99 -17.54 30.28
N SER A 145 -26.23 -18.60 29.97
CA SER A 145 -26.76 -19.92 29.62
C SER A 145 -27.68 -20.45 30.72
N LYS A 146 -28.76 -21.13 30.31
CA LYS A 146 -29.74 -21.70 31.23
C LYS A 146 -29.35 -23.14 31.59
N PRO A 147 -29.72 -23.64 32.79
CA PRO A 147 -29.58 -25.05 33.12
C PRO A 147 -30.31 -25.91 32.07
N GLY A 148 -29.59 -26.84 31.43
CA GLY A 148 -30.08 -27.66 30.31
C GLY A 148 -29.42 -27.36 28.96
N ASP A 149 -28.74 -26.23 28.80
CA ASP A 149 -28.03 -25.89 27.54
C ASP A 149 -26.90 -26.89 27.20
N ALA A 150 -26.39 -27.63 28.20
CA ALA A 150 -25.37 -28.67 28.00
C ALA A 150 -25.93 -29.95 27.34
N ASP A 151 -27.24 -30.21 27.40
CA ASP A 151 -27.86 -31.37 26.74
C ASP A 151 -27.96 -31.18 25.22
N LEU A 152 -27.76 -29.97 24.71
CA LEU A 152 -27.73 -29.65 23.28
C LEU A 152 -26.42 -30.09 22.60
N LEU A 153 -25.43 -30.55 23.36
CA LEU A 153 -24.10 -30.94 22.86
C LEU A 153 -23.91 -32.47 22.77
N LYS A 154 -24.99 -33.25 22.74
CA LYS A 154 -24.88 -34.71 22.59
C LYS A 154 -24.72 -35.07 21.12
N PHE A 155 -23.60 -35.71 20.79
CA PHE A 155 -23.28 -36.30 19.48
C PHE A 155 -23.76 -37.75 19.42
#